data_AF-A0A9W6FU52-F1
#
_entry.id   AF-A0A9W6FU52-F1
#
_cell.length_a   1.000
_cell.length_b   1.000
_cell.length_c   1.000
_cell.angle_alpha   90.00
_cell.angle_beta   90.00
_cell.angle_gamma   90.00
#
_symmetry.space_group_name_H-M   'P 1'
#
loop_
_entity.id
_entity.type
_entity.pdbx_description
1 polymer ?
#
loop_
_entity_poly.entity_id
_entity_poly.type
_entity_poly.pdbx_seq_one_letter_code
_entity_poly.pdbx_strand_id
1 'polypeptide(L)' 'MTTRELGKGNIGSVLVIGGGIAGMQASLDLANSGYYVHLVEKGPAIGGGMSQLDKTFPTNDCAM' A
#
# COMPACT_ATOMS: atom_id res chain seq x y z
N MET A 1 -17.75 -8.32 -5.64
CA MET A 1 -17.17 -9.35 -4.76
C MET A 1 -15.83 -8.80 -4.28
N THR A 2 -15.61 -8.21 -3.11
CA THR A 2 -16.38 -7.73 -1.94
C THR A 2 -15.40 -6.74 -1.29
N THR A 3 -15.76 -5.48 -1.01
CA THR A 3 -15.62 -4.91 0.35
C THR A 3 -16.49 -3.66 0.49
N ARG A 4 -17.75 -3.86 0.85
CA ARG A 4 -18.49 -2.86 1.65
C ARG A 4 -18.30 -3.21 3.11
N GLU A 5 -17.32 -2.60 3.75
CA GLU A 5 -17.32 -2.43 5.21
C GLU A 5 -17.24 -0.93 5.48
N LEU A 6 -18.42 -0.30 5.55
CA LEU A 6 -18.62 1.08 5.98
C LEU A 6 -18.38 1.17 7.49
N GLY A 7 -17.14 1.01 7.90
CA GLY A 7 -16.70 1.22 9.27
C GLY A 7 -16.29 2.67 9.48
N LYS A 8 -17.18 3.46 10.11
CA LYS A 8 -16.95 4.81 10.64
C LYS A 8 -16.76 5.89 9.56
N GLY A 9 -17.57 6.95 9.65
CA GLY A 9 -17.66 8.03 8.64
C GLY A 9 -16.30 8.46 8.09
N ASN A 10 -16.02 8.04 6.87
CA ASN A 10 -14.79 8.31 6.16
C ASN A 10 -14.78 9.81 5.83
N ILE A 11 -13.74 10.52 6.27
CA ILE A 11 -13.61 11.97 6.05
C ILE A 11 -13.33 12.33 4.57
N GLY A 12 -13.05 11.33 3.73
CA GLY A 12 -12.85 11.47 2.29
C GLY A 12 -12.28 10.20 1.66
N SER A 13 -12.17 10.20 0.33
CA SER A 13 -11.53 9.12 -0.46
C SER A 13 -10.23 9.59 -1.09
N VAL A 14 -9.18 8.77 -1.05
CA VAL A 14 -7.87 9.05 -1.62
C VAL A 14 -7.47 7.95 -2.61
N LEU A 15 -6.87 8.33 -3.74
CA LEU A 15 -6.30 7.40 -4.72
C LEU A 15 -4.77 7.47 -4.65
N VAL A 16 -4.14 6.33 -4.38
CA VAL A 16 -2.70 6.13 -4.39
C VAL A 16 -2.33 5.31 -5.63
N ILE A 17 -1.44 5.85 -6.45
CA ILE A 17 -0.98 5.19 -7.68
C ILE A 17 0.47 4.73 -7.47
N GLY A 18 0.70 3.44 -7.63
CA GLY A 18 1.99 2.76 -7.41
C GLY A 18 2.01 1.99 -6.09
N GLY A 19 2.02 0.66 -6.17
CA GLY A 19 2.09 -0.29 -5.07
C GLY A 19 3.50 -0.64 -4.61
N GLY A 20 4.47 0.27 -4.77
CA GLY A 20 5.79 0.11 -4.16
C GLY A 20 5.76 0.31 -2.64
N ILE A 21 6.90 0.12 -1.96
CA ILE A 21 7.01 0.31 -0.49
C ILE A 21 6.48 1.67 -0.02
N ALA A 22 6.77 2.73 -0.78
CA ALA A 22 6.30 4.08 -0.47
C ALA A 22 4.77 4.22 -0.59
N GLY A 23 4.17 3.67 -1.65
CA GLY A 23 2.73 3.76 -1.87
C GLY A 23 1.93 2.88 -0.91
N MET A 24 2.46 1.71 -0.55
CA MET A 24 1.87 0.87 0.49
C MET A 24 1.88 1.59 1.84
N GLN A 25 3.02 2.17 2.23
CA GLN A 25 3.10 2.86 3.51
C GLN A 25 2.20 4.11 3.57
N ALA A 26 2.20 4.92 2.52
CA ALA A 26 1.30 6.07 2.41
C ALA A 26 -0.18 5.65 2.49
N SER A 27 -0.54 4.52 1.88
CA SER A 27 -1.90 4.00 1.94
C SER A 27 -2.29 3.56 3.34
N LEU A 28 -1.39 2.89 4.07
CA LEU A 28 -1.62 2.53 5.47
C LEU A 28 -1.76 3.75 6.37
N ASP A 29 -0.90 4.76 6.21
CA ASP A 29 -0.95 5.98 7.03
C ASP A 29 -2.27 6.75 6.80
N LEU A 30 -2.73 6.81 5.55
CA LEU A 30 -4.02 7.43 5.19
C LEU A 30 -5.22 6.61 5.69
N ALA A 31 -5.17 5.29 5.60
CA ALA A 31 -6.22 4.41 6.11
C ALA A 31 -6.33 4.51 7.64
N ASN A 32 -5.19 4.52 8.35
CA ASN A 32 -5.14 4.74 9.79
C ASN A 32 -5.65 6.13 10.20
N SER A 33 -5.51 7.13 9.32
CA SER A 33 -6.05 8.48 9.51
C SER A 33 -7.56 8.58 9.24
N GLY A 34 -8.22 7.49 8.80
CA GLY A 34 -9.67 7.44 8.57
C GLY A 34 -10.12 7.79 7.16
N TYR A 35 -9.21 7.82 6.19
CA TYR A 35 -9.55 7.98 4.77
C TYR A 35 -9.88 6.63 4.13
N TYR A 36 -10.77 6.66 3.13
CA TYR A 36 -10.98 5.50 2.27
C TYR A 36 -9.93 5.51 1.15
N VAL A 37 -9.01 4.54 1.18
CA VAL A 37 -7.85 4.54 0.27
C VAL A 37 -8.04 3.52 -0.85
N HIS A 38 -7.89 3.98 -2.08
CA HIS A 38 -7.77 3.16 -3.27
C HIS A 38 -6.29 3.05 -3.65
N LEU A 39 -5.71 1.86 -3.65
CA LEU A 39 -4.34 1.62 -4.13
C LEU A 39 -4.40 0.96 -5.51
N VAL A 40 -3.77 1.58 -6.51
CA VAL A 40 -3.71 1.07 -7.89
C VAL A 40 -2.26 0.84 -8.27
N GLU A 41 -1.93 -0.40 -8.63
CA GLU A 41 -0.63 -0.81 -9.17
C GLU A 41 -0.81 -1.24 -10.63
N LYS A 42 0.16 -0.93 -11.48
CA LYS A 42 0.17 -1.30 -12.91
C LYS A 42 0.48 -2.78 -13.09
N GLY A 43 1.39 -3.32 -12.28
CA GLY A 43 1.80 -4.71 -12.32
C GLY A 43 0.77 -5.68 -11.73
N PRO A 44 0.97 -6.99 -11.94
CA PRO A 44 0.11 -8.03 -11.34
C PRO A 44 0.34 -8.19 -9.84
N ALA A 45 1.44 -7.66 -9.30
CA ALA A 45 1.84 -7.78 -7.90
C ALA A 45 2.35 -6.44 -7.35
N ILE A 46 2.23 -6.27 -6.03
CA ILE A 46 2.71 -5.11 -5.27
C ILE A 46 4.14 -5.33 -4.74
N GLY A 47 4.74 -4.28 -4.19
CA GLY A 47 6.09 -4.22 -3.62
C GLY A 47 7.14 -3.52 -4.50
N GLY A 48 6.85 -3.31 -5.78
CA GLY A 48 7.64 -2.46 -6.68
C GLY A 48 9.10 -2.89 -6.81
N GLY A 49 10.04 -1.95 -6.68
CA GLY A 49 11.48 -2.24 -6.74
C GLY A 49 11.97 -3.13 -5.59
N MET A 50 11.32 -3.08 -4.43
CA MET A 50 11.73 -3.86 -3.25
C MET A 50 11.52 -5.35 -3.47
N SER A 51 10.44 -5.75 -4.15
CA SER A 51 10.17 -7.17 -4.50
C SER A 51 11.22 -7.79 -5.41
N GLN A 52 12.02 -6.98 -6.11
CA GLN A 52 13.06 -7.45 -7.02
C GLN A 52 14.42 -7.57 -6.33
N LEU A 53 14.54 -7.10 -5.09
CA LEU A 53 15.77 -7.22 -4.32
C LEU A 53 15.74 -8.54 -3.55
N ASP A 54 16.86 -9.26 -3.55
CA ASP A 54 16.99 -10.47 -2.74
C ASP A 54 17.14 -10.11 -1.25
N LYS A 55 17.89 -9.03 -1.00
CA LYS A 55 18.29 -8.59 0.34
C LYS A 55 18.24 -7.08 0.49
N THR A 56 17.83 -6.62 1.68
CA THR A 56 17.84 -5.21 2.05
C THR A 56 19.05 -4.91 2.93
N PHE A 57 19.93 -4.02 2.47
CA PHE A 57 21.03 -3.52 3.30
C PHE A 57 20.45 -2.55 4.35
N PRO A 58 20.96 -2.49 5.60
CA PRO A 58 22.14 -3.15 6.18
C PRO A 58 21.87 -4.45 6.93
N THR A 59 20.61 -4.81 7.19
CA THR A 59 20.27 -5.98 8.00
C THR A 59 20.35 -7.30 7.23
N ASN A 60 20.39 -7.24 5.89
CA ASN A 60 20.41 -8.41 5.02
C ASN A 60 19.17 -9.31 5.23
N ASP A 61 18.03 -8.67 5.52
CA ASP A 61 16.73 -9.34 5.56
C ASP A 61 16.23 -9.60 4.14
N CYS A 62 15.37 -10.61 4.01
CA CYS A 62 14.67 -10.86 2.75
C CYS A 62 13.75 -9.67 2.45
N ALA A 63 13.81 -9.16 1.22
CA ALA A 63 13.03 -7.98 0.84
C ALA A 63 11.53 -8.27 0.68
N MET A 64 11.16 -9.56 0.59
CA MET A 64 9.79 -10.05 0.47
C MET A 64 9.65 -11.49 0.98
#